data_AF-A0A066XSD6-F1
#
_entry.id   AF-A0A066XSD6-F1
#
_cell.length_a   1.000
_cell.length_b   1.000
_cell.length_c   1.000
_cell.angle_alpha   90.00
_cell.angle_beta   90.00
_cell.angle_gamma   90.00
#
_symmetry.space_group_name_H-M   'P 1'
#
loop_
_entity.id
_entity.type
_entity.pdbx_description
1 polymer ?
#
loop_
_entity_poly.entity_id
_entity_poly.type
_entity_poly.pdbx_seq_one_letter_code
_entity_poly.pdbx_strand_id
1 'polypeptide(L)'
;MLLGMGLVMGYGWYHLIKGIREANELAREKMWARIHLIPLLQAEEDRDQVRRWYADQAREKELLGENTKVYHSDRFVRPTFTVVPSTKN
;
A
#
# COMPACT_ATOMS: atom_id res chain seq x y z
N MET A 1 22.67 -31.51 -35.11
CA MET A 1 21.46 -30.83 -34.59
C MET A 1 21.60 -30.37 -33.13
N LEU A 2 22.08 -31.21 -32.20
CA LEU A 2 22.21 -30.82 -30.77
C LEU A 2 23.14 -29.62 -30.50
N LEU A 3 24.27 -29.52 -31.20
CA LEU A 3 25.21 -28.39 -31.03
C LEU A 3 24.61 -27.05 -31.48
N GLY A 4 23.88 -27.03 -32.60
CA GLY A 4 23.20 -25.81 -33.08
C GLY A 4 22.12 -25.32 -32.10
N MET A 5 21.36 -26.25 -31.51
CA MET A 5 20.37 -25.94 -30.47
C MET A 5 21.05 -25.40 -29.20
N GLY A 6 22.15 -26.02 -28.76
CA GLY A 6 22.92 -25.56 -27.60
C GLY A 6 23.45 -24.13 -27.75
N LEU A 7 23.93 -23.76 -28.95
CA LEU A 7 24.40 -22.41 -29.23
C LEU A 7 23.28 -21.37 -29.21
N VAL A 8 22.12 -21.68 -29.79
CA VAL A 8 20.94 -20.78 -29.75
C VAL A 8 20.45 -20.57 -28.32
N MET A 9 20.37 -21.65 -27.53
CA MET A 9 19.96 -21.56 -26.12
C MET A 9 20.96 -20.77 -25.28
N GLY A 10 22.27 -20.99 -25.50
CA GLY A 10 23.33 -20.23 -24.81
C GLY A 10 23.27 -18.73 -25.13
N TYR A 11 23.03 -18.37 -26.40
CA TYR A 11 22.85 -16.98 -26.81
C TYR A 11 21.58 -16.35 -26.21
N GLY A 12 20.47 -17.10 -26.16
CA GLY A 12 19.24 -16.68 -25.50
C GLY A 12 19.45 -16.41 -24.00
N TRP A 13 20.15 -17.30 -23.31
CA TRP A 13 20.45 -17.15 -21.88
C TRP A 13 21.33 -15.94 -21.58
N TYR A 14 22.30 -15.64 -22.46
CA TYR A 14 23.15 -14.45 -22.33
C TYR A 14 22.35 -13.15 -22.35
N HIS A 15 21.43 -13.01 -23.30
CA HIS A 15 20.55 -11.82 -23.38
C HIS A 15 19.53 -11.77 -22.24
N LEU A 16 18.99 -12.91 -21.83
CA LEU A 16 18.08 -12.99 -20.69
C LEU A 16 18.74 -12.49 -19.40
N ILE A 17 19.96 -12.96 -19.10
CA ILE A 17 20.68 -12.53 -17.89
C ILE A 17 20.92 -11.01 -17.90
N LYS A 18 21.24 -10.43 -19.06
CA LYS A 18 21.40 -8.98 -19.19
C LYS A 18 20.08 -8.26 -18.89
N GLY A 19 18.98 -8.67 -19.51
CA GLY A 19 17.67 -8.08 -19.27
C GLY A 19 17.22 -8.19 -17.81
N ILE A 20 17.52 -9.31 -17.14
CA ILE A 20 17.21 -9.47 -15.70
C ILE A 20 17.98 -8.46 -14.84
N ARG A 21 19.25 -8.17 -15.17
CA ARG A 21 20.04 -7.19 -14.42
C ARG A 21 19.48 -5.78 -14.57
N GLU A 22 19.14 -5.40 -15.80
CA GLU A 22 18.49 -4.11 -16.10
C GLU A 22 17.13 -4.00 -15.38
N ALA A 23 16.31 -5.04 -15.42
CA ALA A 23 15.02 -5.06 -14.70
C ALA A 23 15.18 -4.91 -13.18
N ASN A 24 16.23 -5.50 -12.60
CA ASN A 24 16.54 -5.33 -11.17
C ASN A 24 16.98 -3.90 -10.85
N GLU A 25 17.73 -3.25 -11.74
CA GLU A 25 18.10 -1.83 -11.59
C GLU A 25 16.88 -0.92 -11.63
N LEU A 26 15.99 -1.11 -12.61
CA LEU A 26 14.71 -0.39 -12.70
C LEU A 26 13.82 -0.63 -11.48
N ALA A 27 13.78 -1.87 -10.95
CA ALA A 27 13.04 -2.19 -9.74
C ALA A 27 13.64 -1.49 -8.51
N ARG A 28 14.97 -1.37 -8.43
CA ARG A 28 15.63 -0.58 -7.39
C ARG A 28 15.27 0.90 -7.53
N GLU A 29 15.37 1.48 -8.71
CA GLU A 29 15.01 2.88 -8.94
C GLU A 29 13.55 3.15 -8.52
N LYS A 30 12.62 2.29 -8.92
CA LYS A 30 11.22 2.35 -8.50
C LYS A 30 11.07 2.27 -6.97
N MET A 31 11.83 1.38 -6.32
CA MET A 31 11.79 1.24 -4.87
C MET A 31 12.35 2.48 -4.17
N TRP A 32 13.47 3.01 -4.65
CA TRP A 32 14.08 4.23 -4.15
C TRP A 32 13.15 5.44 -4.30
N ALA A 33 12.50 5.59 -5.46
CA ALA A 33 11.47 6.62 -5.65
C ALA A 33 10.33 6.47 -4.63
N ARG A 34 9.88 5.24 -4.39
CA ARG A 34 8.85 4.96 -3.40
C ARG A 34 9.29 5.30 -1.97
N ILE A 35 10.50 4.92 -1.53
CA ILE A 35 11.01 5.21 -0.18
C ILE A 35 10.98 6.71 0.11
N HIS A 36 11.30 7.55 -0.88
CA HIS A 36 11.29 9.00 -0.73
C HIS A 36 9.89 9.60 -0.70
N LEU A 37 8.91 8.97 -1.36
CA LEU A 37 7.54 9.46 -1.44
C LEU A 37 6.64 8.93 -0.31
N ILE A 38 6.91 7.74 0.22
CA ILE A 38 6.11 7.11 1.28
C ILE A 38 5.87 8.05 2.47
N PRO A 39 6.88 8.74 3.03
CA PRO A 39 6.65 9.57 4.23
C PRO A 39 5.64 10.69 3.99
N LEU A 40 5.66 11.30 2.80
CA LEU A 40 4.69 12.34 2.43
C LEU A 40 3.28 11.75 2.32
N LEU A 41 3.13 10.67 1.57
CA LEU A 41 1.84 10.01 1.36
C LEU A 41 1.25 9.48 2.67
N GLN A 42 2.09 8.88 3.52
CA GLN A 42 1.70 8.38 4.82
C GLN A 42 1.21 9.52 5.73
N ALA A 43 1.89 10.67 5.72
CA ALA A 43 1.49 11.83 6.50
C ALA A 43 0.16 12.44 6.02
N GLU A 44 -0.09 12.46 4.71
CA GLU A 44 -1.37 12.90 4.15
C GLU A 44 -2.50 11.93 4.51
N GLU A 45 -2.26 10.62 4.39
CA GLU A 45 -3.23 9.60 4.78
C GLU A 45 -3.54 9.69 6.27
N ASP A 46 -2.55 9.75 7.14
CA ASP A 46 -2.75 9.80 8.59
C ASP A 46 -3.54 11.07 9.00
N ARG A 47 -3.37 12.21 8.32
CA ARG A 47 -4.19 13.42 8.54
C ARG A 47 -5.66 13.21 8.20
N ASP A 48 -5.95 12.61 7.03
CA ASP A 48 -7.34 12.36 6.62
C ASP A 48 -8.01 11.30 7.51
N GLN A 49 -7.25 10.28 7.91
CA GLN A 49 -7.74 9.23 8.81
C GLN A 49 -8.12 9.79 10.18
N VAL A 50 -7.29 10.68 10.76
CA VAL A 50 -7.61 11.36 12.02
C VAL A 50 -8.87 12.22 11.90
N ARG A 51 -9.03 12.93 10.78
CA ARG A 51 -10.23 13.75 10.50
C ARG A 51 -11.50 12.90 10.49
N ARG A 52 -11.48 11.77 9.77
CA ARG A 52 -12.62 10.84 9.69
C ARG A 52 -12.93 10.22 11.06
N TRP A 53 -11.88 9.82 11.80
CA TRP A 53 -12.03 9.23 13.12
C TRP A 53 -12.73 10.15 14.11
N TYR A 54 -12.33 11.43 14.19
CA TYR A 54 -13.01 12.40 15.05
C TYR A 54 -14.44 12.68 14.60
N ALA A 55 -14.72 12.71 13.29
CA ALA A 55 -16.07 12.90 12.78
C ALA A 55 -17.00 11.72 13.09
N ASP A 56 -16.47 10.49 13.05
CA ASP A 56 -17.22 9.29 13.43
C ASP A 56 -17.49 9.24 14.94
N GLN A 57 -16.51 9.60 15.78
CA GLN A 57 -16.69 9.70 17.23
C GLN A 57 -17.71 10.79 17.62
N ALA A 58 -17.70 11.93 16.94
CA ALA A 58 -18.73 12.96 17.18
C ALA A 58 -20.13 12.46 16.86
N ARG A 59 -20.27 11.73 15.72
CA ARG A 59 -21.55 11.15 15.29
C ARG A 59 -22.04 10.05 16.21
N GLU A 60 -21.14 9.17 16.66
CA GLU A 60 -21.46 8.12 17.63
C GLU A 60 -21.98 8.73 18.93
N LYS A 61 -21.30 9.76 19.44
CA LYS A 61 -21.73 10.50 20.64
C LYS A 61 -23.08 11.18 20.47
N GLU A 62 -23.38 11.75 19.31
CA GLU A 62 -24.70 12.35 19.03
C GLU A 62 -25.83 11.31 18.99
N LEU A 63 -25.57 10.11 18.46
CA LEU A 63 -26.58 9.06 18.31
C LEU A 63 -26.76 8.19 19.56
N LEU A 64 -25.67 7.89 20.27
CA LEU A 64 -25.63 6.94 21.38
C LEU A 64 -25.34 7.60 22.74
N GLY A 65 -25.04 8.91 22.77
CA GLY A 65 -24.74 9.68 23.98
C GLY A 65 -23.29 9.60 24.45
N GLU A 66 -22.63 8.46 24.26
CA GLU A 66 -21.23 8.23 24.66
C GLU A 66 -20.46 7.44 23.58
N ASN A 67 -19.13 7.52 23.64
CA ASN A 67 -18.23 6.76 22.76
C ASN A 67 -17.92 5.40 23.39
N THR A 68 -18.14 4.31 22.65
CA THR A 68 -17.96 2.96 23.17
C THR A 68 -16.56 2.41 22.87
N LYS A 69 -15.83 2.01 23.93
CA LYS A 69 -14.51 1.38 23.78
C LYS A 69 -14.67 -0.12 23.60
N VAL A 70 -14.33 -0.65 22.42
CA VAL A 70 -14.41 -2.10 22.12
C VAL A 70 -13.25 -2.88 22.76
N TYR A 71 -12.04 -2.30 22.73
CA TYR A 71 -10.83 -2.96 23.20
C TYR A 71 -10.44 -2.47 24.60
N HIS A 72 -9.98 -3.37 25.47
CA HIS A 72 -9.57 -3.03 26.83
C HIS A 72 -8.17 -2.40 26.93
N SER A 73 -7.43 -2.31 25.82
CA SER A 73 -6.10 -1.69 25.76
C SER A 73 -6.16 -0.21 25.37
N ASP A 74 -5.13 0.56 25.73
CA ASP A 74 -5.02 1.99 25.37
C ASP A 74 -4.35 2.23 24.01
N ARG A 75 -4.10 1.15 23.26
CA ARG A 75 -3.52 1.23 21.91
C ARG A 75 -4.58 1.73 20.93
N PHE A 76 -4.20 2.68 20.08
CA PHE A 76 -5.01 3.06 18.94
C PHE A 76 -5.15 1.90 17.94
N VAL A 77 -6.39 1.54 17.64
CA VAL A 77 -6.74 0.53 16.62
C VAL A 77 -7.53 1.22 15.52
N ARG A 78 -7.08 1.06 14.28
CA ARG A 78 -7.77 1.62 13.11
C ARG A 78 -9.14 0.94 12.96
N PRO A 79 -10.23 1.69 12.69
CA PRO A 79 -11.53 1.09 12.42
C PRO A 79 -11.47 0.21 11.16
N THR A 80 -11.97 -1.03 11.25
CA THR A 80 -12.01 -1.96 10.11
C THR A 80 -13.00 -1.52 9.03
N PHE A 81 -14.11 -0.91 9.45
CA PHE A 81 -15.16 -0.43 8.57
C PHE A 81 -15.39 1.05 8.83
N THR A 82 -15.57 1.81 7.75
CA THR A 82 -15.97 3.22 7.82
C THR A 82 -17.32 3.37 7.13
N VAL A 83 -18.18 4.22 7.69
CA VAL A 83 -19.51 4.43 7.15
C VAL A 83 -19.37 5.31 5.91
N VAL A 84 -19.41 4.72 4.72
CA VAL A 84 -19.45 5.47 3.46
C VAL A 84 -20.88 5.99 3.23
N PRO A 85 -21.06 7.22 2.75
CA PRO A 85 -22.39 7.74 2.47
C PRO A 85 -23.08 6.85 1.43
N SER A 86 -24.37 6.59 1.63
CA SER A 86 -25.19 5.88 0.65
C SER A 86 -25.21 6.65 -0.65
N THR A 87 -24.78 6.02 -1.75
CA THR A 87 -24.86 6.57 -3.09
C THR A 87 -26.34 6.72 -3.44
N LYS A 88 -26.86 7.96 -3.39
CA LYS A 88 -28.18 8.26 -3.95
C LYS A 88 -28.09 8.12 -5.47
N ASN A 89 -28.77 7.12 -6.02
CA ASN A 89 -29.18 7.13 -7.43
C ASN A 89 -30.29 8.17 -7.62
#